data_AF-A0A1L9U1L2-F1
#
_entry.id   AF-A0A1L9U1L2-F1
#
_cell.length_a   1.000
_cell.length_b   1.000
_cell.length_c   1.000
_cell.angle_alpha   90.00
_cell.angle_beta   90.00
_cell.angle_gamma   90.00
#
_symmetry.space_group_name_H-M   'P 1'
#
loop_
_entity.id
_entity.type
_entity.pdbx_description
1 polymer ?
#
loop_
_entity_poly.entity_id
_entity_poly.type
_entity_poly.pdbx_seq_one_letter_code
_entity_poly.pdbx_strand_id
1 'polypeptide(L)'
;MEKDPRSSHSVLMFDLIPYGKTIEVPVNAAACADRGEYYNVGLAFMLKSACYAGQKGNVHAYANFAGHEGGATQLFMDDLPRLQDLKRKYDPYNLFCKSHNLISHTETQY
;
A
#
# COMPACT_ATOMS: atom_id res chain seq x y z
N MET A 1 20.12 -34.52 -23.22
CA MET A 1 19.02 -33.56 -22.96
C MET A 1 19.62 -32.45 -22.11
N GLU A 2 19.85 -31.30 -22.72
CA GLU A 2 20.55 -30.16 -22.10
C GLU A 2 19.63 -29.52 -21.04
N LYS A 3 20.12 -29.38 -19.81
CA LYS A 3 19.41 -28.66 -18.74
C LYS A 3 19.50 -27.16 -19.02
N ASP A 4 18.40 -26.53 -19.40
CA ASP A 4 18.31 -25.07 -19.47
C ASP A 4 18.51 -24.49 -18.06
N PRO A 5 19.46 -23.57 -17.83
CA PRO A 5 19.71 -22.97 -16.52
C PRO A 5 18.72 -21.86 -16.13
N ARG A 6 17.61 -21.64 -16.86
CA ARG A 6 16.79 -20.42 -16.73
C ARG A 6 15.35 -20.66 -16.29
N SER A 7 15.13 -21.09 -15.04
CA SER A 7 13.89 -20.70 -14.31
C SER A 7 13.96 -20.76 -12.78
N SER A 8 15.15 -20.82 -12.17
CA SER A 8 15.32 -21.17 -10.76
C SER A 8 14.83 -20.15 -9.71
N HIS A 9 14.32 -18.98 -10.11
CA HIS A 9 14.08 -17.84 -9.20
C HIS A 9 12.81 -17.03 -9.47
N SER A 10 11.71 -17.68 -9.88
CA SER A 10 10.39 -17.01 -9.89
C SER A 10 9.62 -17.39 -8.64
N VAL A 11 9.04 -16.40 -7.95
CA VAL A 11 8.25 -16.61 -6.73
C VAL A 11 6.84 -16.07 -6.96
N LEU A 12 5.86 -16.92 -6.70
CA LEU A 12 4.46 -16.54 -6.54
C LEU A 12 4.09 -16.74 -5.07
N MET A 13 3.76 -15.64 -4.40
CA MET A 13 3.33 -15.67 -3.01
C MET A 13 1.90 -15.14 -2.90
N PHE A 14 1.05 -15.94 -2.27
CA PHE A 14 -0.28 -15.55 -1.84
C PHE A 14 -0.20 -15.36 -0.33
N ASP A 15 -0.47 -14.15 0.15
CA ASP A 15 -0.70 -13.88 1.56
C ASP A 15 -2.20 -13.75 1.79
N LEU A 16 -2.75 -14.51 2.73
CA LEU A 16 -4.15 -14.41 3.11
C LEU A 16 -4.19 -13.99 4.57
N ILE A 17 -4.50 -12.72 4.80
CA ILE A 17 -4.52 -12.15 6.14
C ILE A 17 -5.93 -12.31 6.72
N PRO A 18 -6.10 -13.09 7.80
CA PRO A 18 -7.39 -13.22 8.47
C PRO A 18 -7.75 -11.94 9.21
N TYR A 19 -9.04 -11.56 9.18
CA TYR A 19 -9.51 -10.32 9.80
C TYR A 19 -9.85 -10.44 11.29
N GLY A 20 -9.99 -11.66 11.83
CA GLY A 20 -10.57 -11.90 13.16
C GLY A 20 -9.92 -11.12 14.30
N LYS A 21 -8.59 -10.95 14.29
CA LYS A 21 -7.87 -10.12 15.29
C LYS A 21 -7.81 -8.65 14.91
N THR A 22 -7.81 -8.36 13.62
CA THR A 22 -7.75 -6.99 13.10
C THR A 22 -9.03 -6.23 13.41
N ILE A 23 -10.20 -6.87 13.39
CA ILE A 23 -11.48 -6.21 13.71
C ILE A 23 -11.68 -5.90 15.21
N GLU A 24 -10.93 -6.55 16.10
CA GLU A 24 -11.04 -6.34 17.56
C GLU A 24 -10.56 -4.96 18.00
N VAL A 25 -9.65 -4.35 17.24
CA VAL A 25 -9.12 -3.02 17.55
C VAL A 25 -10.00 -1.95 16.88
N PRO A 26 -10.42 -0.87 17.56
CA PRO A 26 -11.21 0.20 16.93
C PRO A 26 -10.50 0.83 15.72
N VAL A 27 -11.27 1.22 14.70
CA VAL A 27 -10.73 1.80 13.44
C VAL A 27 -9.91 3.08 13.70
N ASN A 28 -10.33 3.89 14.66
CA ASN A 28 -9.66 5.14 15.03
C ASN A 28 -8.44 4.97 15.95
N ALA A 29 -8.13 3.73 16.40
CA ALA A 29 -7.04 3.47 17.33
C ALA A 29 -5.66 3.32 16.66
N ALA A 30 -5.62 2.99 15.36
CA ALA A 30 -4.38 2.88 14.59
C ALA A 30 -4.51 3.64 13.26
N ALA A 31 -3.41 3.82 12.53
CA ALA A 31 -3.43 4.37 11.17
C ALA A 31 -3.79 3.31 10.09
N CYS A 32 -4.10 2.10 10.51
CA CYS A 32 -4.55 1.02 9.63
C CYS A 32 -6.08 1.01 9.62
N ALA A 33 -6.68 1.59 8.57
CA ALA A 33 -8.13 1.68 8.36
C ALA A 33 -8.78 0.35 7.92
N ASP A 34 -7.95 -0.62 7.51
CA ASP A 34 -8.35 -1.89 6.93
C ASP A 34 -8.89 -2.88 7.98
N ARG A 35 -10.13 -2.64 8.44
CA ARG A 35 -10.76 -3.31 9.60
C ARG A 35 -12.13 -3.91 9.30
N GLY A 36 -12.44 -4.26 8.05
CA GLY A 36 -13.72 -4.89 7.72
C GLY A 36 -13.72 -6.40 7.88
N GLU A 37 -14.92 -7.00 7.79
CA GLU A 37 -15.14 -8.44 7.82
C GLU A 37 -14.77 -9.11 6.49
N TYR A 38 -13.54 -8.91 6.03
CA TYR A 38 -13.04 -9.46 4.78
C TYR A 38 -11.57 -9.85 4.91
N TYR A 39 -11.14 -10.84 4.12
CA TYR A 39 -9.74 -11.23 4.07
C TYR A 39 -8.96 -10.30 3.16
N ASN A 40 -7.76 -9.91 3.57
CA ASN A 40 -6.82 -9.26 2.67
C ASN A 40 -6.01 -10.31 1.92
N VAL A 41 -5.90 -10.12 0.60
CA VAL A 41 -5.14 -11.01 -0.28
C VAL A 41 -3.95 -10.23 -0.84
N GLY A 42 -2.75 -10.61 -0.41
CA GLY A 42 -1.49 -10.14 -0.97
C GLY A 42 -1.05 -11.04 -2.11
N LEU A 43 -0.71 -10.45 -3.26
CA LEU A 43 -0.15 -11.14 -4.41
C LEU A 43 1.21 -10.55 -4.72
N ALA A 44 2.27 -11.34 -4.57
CA ALA A 44 3.61 -10.95 -4.99
C ALA A 44 4.08 -11.84 -6.14
N PHE A 45 4.42 -11.19 -7.25
CA PHE A 45 5.02 -11.82 -8.42
C PHE A 45 6.47 -11.34 -8.53
N MET A 46 7.40 -12.26 -8.37
CA MET A 46 8.79 -12.03 -8.77
C MET A 46 9.02 -12.77 -10.08
N LEU A 47 8.93 -12.04 -11.18
CA LEU A 47 9.21 -12.54 -12.53
C LEU A 47 10.58 -12.01 -12.97
N LYS A 48 11.48 -12.89 -13.42
CA LYS A 48 12.64 -12.43 -14.19
C LYS A 48 12.17 -12.21 -15.63
N SER A 49 12.31 -10.97 -16.09
CA SER A 49 11.85 -10.36 -17.35
C SER A 49 10.43 -9.79 -17.30
N ALA A 50 10.34 -8.52 -17.69
CA ALA A 50 9.22 -7.62 -17.47
C ALA A 50 8.07 -7.91 -18.43
N CYS A 51 6.93 -8.31 -17.88
CA CYS A 51 5.62 -8.10 -18.48
C CYS A 51 4.64 -7.74 -17.35
N TYR A 52 4.47 -6.45 -17.09
CA TYR A 52 3.50 -5.94 -16.13
C TYR A 52 2.09 -6.08 -16.71
N ALA A 53 1.28 -6.98 -16.14
CA ALA A 53 -0.15 -7.05 -16.40
C ALA A 53 -0.88 -6.25 -15.33
N GLY A 54 -1.35 -5.05 -15.68
CA GLY A 54 -2.17 -4.22 -14.80
C GLY A 54 -3.54 -4.87 -14.57
N GLN A 55 -3.86 -5.18 -13.31
CA GLN A 55 -5.22 -5.55 -12.91
C GLN A 55 -5.97 -4.35 -12.35
N LYS A 56 -7.07 -4.03 -13.03
CA LYS A 56 -8.04 -3.00 -12.64
C LYS A 56 -9.14 -3.71 -11.84
N GLY A 57 -9.02 -3.72 -10.51
CA GLY A 57 -9.99 -4.32 -9.59
C GLY A 57 -10.20 -3.43 -8.37
N ASN A 58 -11.41 -3.49 -7.80
CA ASN A 58 -11.95 -2.59 -6.76
C ASN A 58 -11.29 -2.70 -5.36
N VAL A 59 -10.03 -3.11 -5.27
CA VAL A 59 -9.29 -3.25 -4.01
C VAL A 59 -8.29 -2.11 -3.93
N HIS A 60 -8.47 -1.21 -2.96
CA HIS A 60 -7.58 -0.08 -2.76
C HIS A 60 -6.36 -0.54 -1.95
N ALA A 61 -5.16 -0.32 -2.50
CA ALA A 61 -3.94 -1.03 -2.14
C ALA A 61 -3.49 -0.86 -0.67
N TYR A 62 -2.75 -1.85 -0.15
CA TYR A 62 -2.10 -1.74 1.16
C TYR A 62 -0.77 -0.98 1.03
N ALA A 63 -0.55 0.03 1.87
CA ALA A 63 0.59 0.95 1.74
C ALA A 63 1.97 0.25 1.69
N ASN A 64 2.15 -0.88 2.39
CA ASN A 64 3.42 -1.62 2.38
C ASN A 64 3.69 -2.38 1.07
N PHE A 65 2.63 -2.67 0.30
CA PHE A 65 2.72 -3.38 -0.99
C PHE A 65 2.34 -2.49 -2.18
N ALA A 66 1.94 -1.25 -1.92
CA ALA A 66 1.61 -0.29 -2.95
C ALA A 66 2.88 0.14 -3.69
N GLY A 67 2.86 0.01 -5.02
CA GLY A 67 3.88 0.61 -5.89
C GLY A 67 3.73 2.13 -5.96
N HIS A 68 4.68 2.81 -6.59
CA HIS A 68 4.71 4.29 -6.68
C HIS A 68 3.46 4.92 -7.35
N GLU A 69 2.63 4.09 -7.97
CA GLU A 69 1.40 4.44 -8.68
C GLU A 69 0.21 4.75 -7.73
N GLY A 70 0.31 4.37 -6.45
CA GLY A 70 -0.72 4.64 -5.45
C GLY A 70 -0.70 6.09 -4.96
N GLY A 71 -1.86 6.75 -4.91
CA GLY A 71 -2.01 8.05 -4.23
C GLY A 71 -2.34 7.89 -2.75
N ALA A 72 -1.91 8.83 -1.89
CA ALA A 72 -2.22 8.82 -0.46
C ALA A 72 -3.74 8.76 -0.17
N THR A 73 -4.56 9.41 -1.01
CA THR A 73 -6.04 9.36 -0.93
C THR A 73 -6.58 7.95 -1.14
N GLN A 74 -5.98 7.18 -2.04
CA GLN A 74 -6.42 5.83 -2.32
C GLN A 74 -5.97 4.85 -1.23
N LEU A 75 -4.82 5.09 -0.61
CA LEU A 75 -4.28 4.23 0.46
C LEU A 75 -4.89 4.47 1.84
N PHE A 76 -5.14 5.74 2.19
CA PHE A 76 -5.49 6.12 3.56
C PHE A 76 -6.93 6.63 3.70
N MET A 77 -7.64 6.87 2.60
CA MET A 77 -9.07 7.21 2.56
C MET A 77 -9.48 8.22 3.66
N ASP A 78 -10.44 7.84 4.52
CA ASP A 78 -11.01 8.67 5.58
C ASP A 78 -10.02 9.03 6.69
N ASP A 79 -8.91 8.28 6.83
CA ASP A 79 -7.83 8.60 7.77
C ASP A 79 -6.84 9.62 7.19
N LEU A 80 -6.86 9.89 5.88
CA LEU A 80 -5.92 10.81 5.23
C LEU A 80 -5.92 12.21 5.88
N PRO A 81 -7.07 12.86 6.18
CA PRO A 81 -7.06 14.18 6.80
C PRO A 81 -6.34 14.19 8.16
N ARG A 82 -6.57 13.17 8.99
CA ARG A 82 -5.91 13.02 10.29
C ARG A 82 -4.40 12.83 10.13
N LEU A 83 -3.97 12.05 9.13
CA LEU A 83 -2.56 11.83 8.83
C LEU A 83 -1.90 13.10 8.28
N GLN A 84 -2.60 13.90 7.50
CA GLN A 84 -2.12 15.20 7.04
C GLN A 84 -1.94 16.19 8.20
N ASP A 85 -2.85 16.22 9.17
CA ASP A 85 -2.70 17.08 10.34
C ASP A 85 -1.49 16.68 11.20
N LEU A 86 -1.28 15.38 11.40
CA LEU A 86 -0.08 14.86 12.06
C LEU A 86 1.18 15.22 11.25
N LYS A 87 1.14 15.08 9.92
CA LYS A 87 2.25 15.43 9.05
C LYS A 87 2.59 16.92 9.17
N ARG A 88 1.61 17.81 9.16
CA ARG A 88 1.81 19.25 9.34
C ARG A 88 2.37 19.59 10.73
N LYS A 89 1.93 18.87 11.77
CA LYS A 89 2.40 19.08 13.16
C LYS A 89 3.84 18.63 13.39
N TYR A 90 4.24 17.49 12.83
CA TYR A 90 5.52 16.83 13.14
C TYR A 90 6.58 16.94 12.03
N ASP A 91 6.19 17.28 10.79
CA ASP A 91 7.09 17.54 9.67
C ASP A 91 6.58 18.73 8.82
N PRO A 92 6.60 19.96 9.37
CA PRO A 92 6.01 21.14 8.74
C PRO A 92 6.68 21.54 7.42
N TYR A 93 7.93 21.14 7.20
CA TYR A 93 8.67 21.40 5.96
C TYR A 93 8.60 20.22 4.97
N ASN A 94 7.83 19.19 5.30
CA ASN A 94 7.68 17.98 4.50
C ASN A 94 9.02 17.36 4.05
N LEU A 95 10.00 17.31 4.97
CA LEU A 95 11.33 16.76 4.70
C LEU A 95 11.27 15.28 4.35
N PHE A 96 10.30 14.55 4.91
CA PHE A 96 10.08 13.13 4.64
C PHE A 96 8.94 12.92 3.63
N CYS A 97 9.20 13.12 2.35
CA CYS A 97 8.18 13.10 1.29
C CYS A 97 8.28 11.91 0.32
N LYS A 98 9.05 10.86 0.65
CA LYS A 98 9.30 9.73 -0.26
C LYS A 98 8.13 8.75 -0.31
N SER A 99 7.64 8.47 -1.53
CA SER A 99 6.56 7.54 -1.89
C SER A 99 5.21 7.80 -1.17
N HIS A 100 4.11 7.88 -1.92
CA HIS A 100 2.76 8.09 -1.35
C HIS A 100 2.65 9.31 -0.41
N ASN A 101 3.30 10.42 -0.78
CA ASN A 101 3.37 11.63 0.03
C ASN A 101 1.97 12.09 0.48
N LEU A 102 1.81 12.30 1.80
CA LEU A 102 0.54 12.66 2.44
C LEU A 102 0.08 14.09 2.07
N ILE A 103 1.03 14.98 1.75
CA ILE A 103 0.77 16.36 1.36
C ILE A 103 1.12 16.48 -0.12
N SER A 104 0.14 16.70 -1.00
CA SER A 104 0.41 16.88 -2.42
C SER A 104 1.17 18.20 -2.65
N HIS A 105 2.06 18.22 -3.65
CA HIS A 105 2.83 19.44 -3.98
C HIS A 105 1.95 20.64 -4.36
N THR A 106 0.68 20.40 -4.71
CA THR A 106 -0.31 21.42 -5.06
C THR A 106 -0.91 22.19 -3.87
N GLU A 107 -0.69 21.77 -2.62
CA GLU A 107 -1.17 22.51 -1.43
C GLU A 107 -0.21 23.61 -0.97
N THR A 108 0.94 23.80 -1.62
CA THR A 108 1.95 24.81 -1.26
C THR A 108 1.77 26.10 -2.08
N GLN A 109 0.63 26.76 -1.97
CA GLN A 109 0.50 28.19 -2.31
C GLN A 109 -0.51 28.86 -1.37
N TYR A 110 0.00 29.49 -0.31
CA TYR A 110 -0.10 30.93 0.02
C TYR A 110 0.38 31.17 1.44
#